data_AF-F3YZJ9-F1
#
_entry.id   AF-F3YZJ9-F1
#
_cell.length_a   1.000
_cell.length_b   1.000
_cell.length_c   1.000
_cell.angle_alpha   90.00
_cell.angle_beta   90.00
_cell.angle_gamma   90.00
#
_symmetry.space_group_name_H-M   'P 1'
#
loop_
_entity.id
_entity.type
_entity.pdbx_description
1 polymer ?
#
loop_
_entity_poly.entity_id
_entity_poly.type
_entity_poly.pdbx_seq_one_letter_code
_entity_poly.pdbx_strand_id
1 'polypeptide(L)'
;MAQTAGLSLADAARSMQPWFHNLHLPDGTQTAPDHSLGDFPAYKWQELAPLLPQDMTGWTVLDIGCNAGFYSFELARRGARVTAIDSNAHYLSQAAWAARVYGLAERIEFRRMQVYELARIAGTCDLVLFLGVFYHLRYPLLALDIVREKVGRLLAFQTLTMPGPEQGPEVRDLPFAQRGELVSEAWPRMAFVEHSMAGDPTNWWVPNPSCVEAVLRTRALKVVARPGTEVWLCEPDPEGESSRGLGFEEEFAAALGRAAPGGG
;
A
#
# COMPACT_ATOMS: atom_id res chain seq x y z
N MET A 1 43.13 8.22 -25.20
CA MET A 1 42.01 8.60 -24.32
C MET A 1 41.02 7.45 -24.34
N ALA A 2 41.02 6.61 -23.30
CA ALA A 2 40.10 5.49 -23.20
C ALA A 2 38.70 6.04 -22.91
N GLN A 3 37.77 5.87 -23.85
CA GLN A 3 36.35 6.08 -23.60
C GLN A 3 35.90 5.01 -22.62
N THR A 4 35.64 5.37 -21.37
CA THR A 4 34.79 4.57 -20.48
C THR A 4 33.39 4.57 -21.10
N ALA A 5 33.13 3.59 -21.97
CA ALA A 5 31.78 3.30 -22.43
C ALA A 5 30.94 2.97 -21.20
N GLY A 6 29.99 3.84 -20.85
CA GLY A 6 29.03 3.55 -19.80
C GLY A 6 28.30 2.25 -20.11
N LEU A 7 27.97 1.46 -19.08
CA LEU A 7 27.12 0.28 -19.23
C LEU A 7 25.81 0.68 -19.92
N SER A 8 25.31 -0.16 -20.83
CA SER A 8 23.96 -0.01 -21.37
C SER A 8 22.93 -0.09 -20.25
N LEU A 9 21.72 0.48 -20.45
CA LEU A 9 20.66 0.36 -19.43
C LEU A 9 20.28 -1.11 -19.21
N ALA A 10 20.31 -1.93 -20.26
CA ALA A 10 20.11 -3.37 -20.17
C ALA A 10 21.15 -4.07 -19.29
N ASP A 11 22.44 -3.75 -19.42
CA ASP A 11 23.48 -4.36 -18.59
C ASP A 11 23.42 -3.86 -17.14
N ALA A 12 23.12 -2.58 -16.95
CA ALA A 12 22.91 -2.01 -15.62
C ALA A 12 21.70 -2.68 -14.93
N ALA A 13 20.55 -2.78 -15.60
CA ALA A 13 19.38 -3.50 -15.08
C ALA A 13 19.69 -4.96 -14.76
N ARG A 14 20.42 -5.67 -15.65
CA ARG A 14 20.81 -7.07 -15.44
C ARG A 14 21.69 -7.25 -14.19
N SER A 15 22.59 -6.31 -13.93
CA SER A 15 23.47 -6.33 -12.73
C SER A 15 22.71 -6.17 -11.41
N MET A 16 21.48 -5.64 -11.45
CA MET A 16 20.62 -5.41 -10.29
C MET A 16 19.51 -6.47 -10.13
N GLN A 17 19.55 -7.57 -10.89
CA GLN A 17 18.61 -8.69 -10.70
C GLN A 17 18.70 -9.25 -9.27
N PRO A 18 17.62 -9.85 -8.74
CA PRO A 18 16.30 -10.00 -9.36
C PRO A 18 15.46 -8.71 -9.30
N TRP A 19 14.62 -8.48 -10.30
CA TRP A 19 13.58 -7.44 -10.29
C TRP A 19 12.20 -8.05 -10.04
N PHE A 20 11.38 -7.35 -9.24
CA PHE A 20 9.97 -7.71 -9.07
C PHE A 20 9.09 -6.85 -9.99
N HIS A 21 9.22 -5.53 -9.95
CA HIS A 21 8.53 -4.69 -10.92
C HIS A 21 9.16 -4.78 -12.31
N ASN A 22 8.30 -4.87 -13.32
CA ASN A 22 8.68 -4.68 -14.70
C ASN A 22 8.66 -3.18 -15.06
N LEU A 23 9.81 -2.54 -14.97
CA LEU A 23 10.02 -1.16 -15.38
C LEU A 23 10.36 -1.11 -16.87
N HIS A 24 9.69 -0.22 -17.60
CA HIS A 24 9.95 0.04 -19.01
C HIS A 24 10.88 1.24 -19.12
N LEU A 25 12.15 0.99 -19.44
CA LEU A 25 13.20 2.01 -19.49
C LEU A 25 13.13 2.82 -20.80
N PRO A 26 13.72 4.02 -20.85
CA PRO A 26 13.64 4.90 -22.02
C PRO A 26 14.19 4.31 -23.33
N ASP A 27 15.09 3.32 -23.25
CA ASP A 27 15.66 2.63 -24.42
C ASP A 27 14.84 1.39 -24.86
N GLY A 28 13.69 1.15 -24.25
CA GLY A 28 12.83 -0.01 -24.49
C GLY A 28 13.19 -1.26 -23.69
N THR A 29 14.26 -1.21 -22.87
CA THR A 29 14.59 -2.31 -21.96
C THR A 29 13.48 -2.51 -20.92
N GLN A 30 13.13 -3.76 -20.65
CA GLN A 30 12.24 -4.17 -19.57
C GLN A 30 13.04 -4.90 -18.47
N THR A 31 12.77 -4.58 -17.20
CA THR A 31 13.53 -5.18 -16.08
C THR A 31 13.07 -6.59 -15.71
N ALA A 32 11.79 -6.92 -15.96
CA ALA A 32 11.18 -8.21 -15.66
C ALA A 32 10.11 -8.60 -16.71
N PRO A 33 10.47 -8.74 -18.00
CA PRO A 33 9.50 -8.99 -19.08
C PRO A 33 8.77 -10.34 -18.97
N ASP A 34 9.38 -11.33 -18.29
CA ASP A 34 8.85 -12.68 -18.13
C ASP A 34 8.19 -12.90 -16.74
N HIS A 35 7.72 -11.83 -16.09
CA HIS A 35 7.11 -11.93 -14.77
C HIS A 35 5.85 -12.81 -14.80
N SER A 36 5.67 -13.67 -13.80
CA SER A 36 4.54 -14.63 -13.71
C SER A 36 3.15 -13.99 -13.60
N LEU A 37 3.09 -12.67 -13.43
CA LEU A 37 1.87 -11.87 -13.31
C LEU A 37 1.64 -10.99 -14.56
N GLY A 38 2.34 -11.28 -15.66
CA GLY A 38 2.35 -10.44 -16.86
C GLY A 38 3.17 -9.15 -16.64
N ASP A 39 2.75 -8.06 -17.26
CA ASP A 39 3.43 -6.76 -17.13
C ASP A 39 3.12 -6.07 -15.78
N PHE A 40 3.61 -6.65 -14.69
CA PHE A 40 3.33 -6.18 -13.34
C PHE A 40 4.30 -5.07 -12.90
N PRO A 41 3.82 -3.96 -12.31
CA PRO A 41 2.44 -3.67 -11.93
C PRO A 41 1.65 -2.79 -12.93
N ALA A 42 2.07 -2.70 -14.19
CA ALA A 42 1.51 -1.77 -15.18
C ALA A 42 -0.01 -1.96 -15.41
N TYR A 43 -0.51 -3.19 -15.46
CA TYR A 43 -1.96 -3.41 -15.62
C TYR A 43 -2.77 -2.93 -14.40
N LYS A 44 -2.26 -3.12 -13.17
CA LYS A 44 -2.90 -2.57 -11.95
C LYS A 44 -2.87 -1.05 -11.94
N TRP A 45 -1.81 -0.46 -12.49
CA TRP A 45 -1.77 0.99 -12.68
C TRP A 45 -2.81 1.47 -13.67
N GLN A 46 -3.04 0.77 -14.78
CA GLN A 46 -4.08 1.13 -15.75
C GLN A 46 -5.50 1.15 -15.15
N GLU A 47 -5.75 0.29 -14.15
CA GLU A 47 -7.00 0.26 -13.39
C GLU A 47 -7.13 1.47 -12.43
N LEU A 48 -6.06 1.80 -11.70
CA LEU A 48 -6.07 2.87 -10.69
C LEU A 48 -5.92 4.28 -11.27
N ALA A 49 -5.04 4.43 -12.26
CA ALA A 49 -4.61 5.69 -12.87
C ALA A 49 -5.75 6.63 -13.30
N PRO A 50 -6.87 6.15 -13.89
CA PRO A 50 -7.98 7.00 -14.33
C PRO A 50 -8.75 7.66 -13.17
N LEU A 51 -8.69 7.08 -11.97
CA LEU A 51 -9.37 7.61 -10.79
C LEU A 51 -8.53 8.59 -9.98
N LEU A 52 -7.26 8.76 -10.35
CA LEU A 52 -6.35 9.70 -9.74
C LEU A 52 -6.23 10.98 -10.59
N PRO A 53 -6.01 12.16 -9.99
CA PRO A 53 -5.78 13.41 -10.73
C PRO A 53 -4.69 13.26 -11.79
N GLN A 54 -4.91 13.82 -12.98
CA GLN A 54 -3.90 13.82 -14.04
C GLN A 54 -2.75 14.79 -13.75
N ASP A 55 -3.06 15.97 -13.20
CA ASP A 55 -2.08 16.90 -12.66
C ASP A 55 -2.09 16.83 -11.13
N MET A 56 -0.93 16.50 -10.58
CA MET A 56 -0.65 16.38 -9.16
C MET A 56 0.40 17.41 -8.72
N THR A 57 0.59 18.48 -9.48
CA THR A 57 1.45 19.60 -9.08
C THR A 57 1.02 20.12 -7.71
N GLY A 58 1.96 20.16 -6.76
CA GLY A 58 1.71 20.58 -5.39
C GLY A 58 1.22 19.47 -4.45
N TRP A 59 0.93 18.27 -4.95
CA TRP A 59 0.53 17.14 -4.11
C TRP A 59 1.74 16.51 -3.42
N THR A 60 1.52 16.09 -2.18
CA THR A 60 2.42 15.22 -1.42
C THR A 60 1.90 13.79 -1.42
N VAL A 61 2.78 12.83 -1.69
CA VAL A 61 2.43 11.42 -1.82
C VAL A 61 3.30 10.58 -0.89
N LEU A 62 2.72 9.58 -0.25
CA LEU A 62 3.43 8.51 0.45
C LEU A 62 3.20 7.18 -0.27
N ASP A 63 4.26 6.54 -0.76
CA ASP A 63 4.23 5.21 -1.39
C ASP A 63 4.83 4.16 -0.45
N ILE A 64 3.99 3.31 0.15
CA ILE A 64 4.36 2.33 1.17
C ILE A 64 4.60 0.97 0.51
N GLY A 65 5.81 0.43 0.67
CA GLY A 65 6.24 -0.78 -0.02
C GLY A 65 6.52 -0.50 -1.49
N CYS A 66 7.26 0.58 -1.77
CA CYS A 66 7.41 1.10 -3.13
C CYS A 66 8.16 0.15 -4.08
N ASN A 67 8.84 -0.88 -3.54
CA ASN A 67 9.68 -1.79 -4.30
C ASN A 67 10.65 -1.00 -5.21
N ALA A 68 10.79 -1.36 -6.48
CA ALA A 68 11.61 -0.65 -7.45
C ALA A 68 11.02 0.70 -7.95
N GLY A 69 9.94 1.20 -7.34
CA GLY A 69 9.47 2.58 -7.49
C GLY A 69 8.47 2.83 -8.64
N PHE A 70 7.89 1.80 -9.25
CA PHE A 70 6.98 1.94 -10.40
C PHE A 70 5.90 3.02 -10.17
N TYR A 71 5.10 2.87 -9.10
CA TYR A 71 4.01 3.80 -8.80
C TYR A 71 4.53 5.19 -8.43
N SER A 72 5.64 5.27 -7.68
CA SER A 72 6.33 6.51 -7.39
C SER A 72 6.71 7.28 -8.66
N PHE A 73 7.20 6.61 -9.71
CA PHE A 73 7.55 7.26 -10.97
C PHE A 73 6.31 7.79 -11.70
N GLU A 74 5.24 7.00 -11.75
CA GLU A 74 3.99 7.41 -12.39
C GLU A 74 3.39 8.65 -11.73
N LEU A 75 3.40 8.72 -10.40
CA LEU A 75 2.90 9.88 -9.65
C LEU A 75 3.83 11.08 -9.76
N ALA A 76 5.15 10.88 -9.76
CA ALA A 76 6.11 11.96 -9.96
C ALA A 76 6.02 12.56 -11.37
N ARG A 77 5.73 11.76 -12.41
CA ARG A 77 5.45 12.24 -13.78
C ARG A 77 4.23 13.14 -13.85
N ARG A 78 3.24 12.92 -12.98
CA ARG A 78 2.07 13.80 -12.81
C ARG A 78 2.36 15.07 -11.99
N GLY A 79 3.59 15.26 -11.50
CA GLY A 79 4.01 16.48 -10.81
C GLY A 79 4.02 16.41 -9.28
N ALA A 80 3.67 15.27 -8.69
CA ALA A 80 3.70 15.08 -7.24
C ALA A 80 5.13 15.11 -6.65
N ARG A 81 5.23 15.40 -5.35
CA ARG A 81 6.41 15.08 -4.53
C ARG A 81 6.15 13.79 -3.77
N VAL A 82 6.98 12.78 -3.98
CA VAL A 82 6.75 11.43 -3.45
C VAL A 82 7.77 11.12 -2.37
N THR A 83 7.30 10.69 -1.21
CA THR A 83 8.11 9.93 -0.23
C THR A 83 7.81 8.46 -0.43
N ALA A 84 8.80 7.68 -0.81
CA ALA A 84 8.66 6.27 -1.12
C ALA A 84 9.44 5.44 -0.07
N ILE A 85 8.75 4.51 0.60
CA ILE A 85 9.36 3.71 1.65
C ILE A 85 9.34 2.22 1.32
N ASP A 86 10.41 1.53 1.66
CA ASP A 86 10.49 0.07 1.60
C ASP A 86 11.49 -0.43 2.66
N SER A 87 11.31 -1.65 3.15
CA SER A 87 12.26 -2.24 4.11
C SER A 87 13.47 -2.90 3.42
N ASN A 88 13.32 -3.24 2.13
CA ASN A 88 14.31 -3.94 1.33
C ASN A 88 15.25 -2.95 0.62
N ALA A 89 16.52 -2.94 1.05
CA ALA A 89 17.54 -2.06 0.49
C ALA A 89 17.85 -2.35 -0.99
N HIS A 90 17.63 -3.58 -1.46
CA HIS A 90 17.83 -3.95 -2.87
C HIS A 90 16.83 -3.23 -3.77
N TYR A 91 15.55 -3.27 -3.40
CA TYR A 91 14.49 -2.58 -4.12
C TYR A 91 14.68 -1.06 -4.12
N LEU A 92 15.10 -0.48 -3.00
CA LEU A 92 15.40 0.96 -2.95
C LEU A 92 16.60 1.35 -3.81
N SER A 93 17.61 0.48 -3.92
CA SER A 93 18.77 0.71 -4.79
C SER A 93 18.37 0.69 -6.27
N GLN A 94 17.53 -0.28 -6.64
CA GLN A 94 16.88 -0.36 -7.96
C GLN A 94 16.05 0.89 -8.26
N ALA A 95 15.19 1.31 -7.32
CA ALA A 95 14.32 2.47 -7.47
C ALA A 95 15.12 3.77 -7.62
N ALA A 96 16.16 3.96 -6.80
CA ALA A 96 17.02 5.14 -6.88
C ALA A 96 17.79 5.21 -8.21
N TRP A 97 18.23 4.07 -8.75
CA TRP A 97 18.82 4.01 -10.08
C TRP A 97 17.80 4.36 -11.16
N ALA A 98 16.62 3.73 -11.16
CA ALA A 98 15.57 3.98 -12.13
C ALA A 98 15.08 5.44 -12.08
N ALA A 99 14.99 6.05 -10.90
CA ALA A 99 14.64 7.46 -10.74
C ALA A 99 15.60 8.39 -11.48
N ARG A 100 16.91 8.10 -11.47
CA ARG A 100 17.90 8.87 -12.23
C ARG A 100 17.76 8.64 -13.72
N VAL A 101 17.55 7.39 -14.14
CA VAL A 101 17.31 7.04 -15.56
C VAL A 101 16.09 7.77 -16.11
N TYR A 102 15.03 7.91 -15.31
CA TYR A 102 13.81 8.63 -15.69
C TYR A 102 13.88 10.16 -15.50
N GLY A 103 14.96 10.70 -14.92
CA GLY A 103 15.06 12.14 -14.60
C GLY A 103 14.09 12.60 -13.50
N LEU A 104 13.68 11.71 -12.60
CA LEU A 104 12.69 11.96 -11.54
C LEU A 104 13.30 12.03 -10.13
N ALA A 105 14.63 11.90 -10.01
CA ALA A 105 15.32 11.83 -8.72
C ALA A 105 15.04 13.02 -7.78
N GLU A 106 14.80 14.22 -8.30
CA GLU A 106 14.50 15.42 -7.51
C GLU A 106 13.07 15.45 -6.94
N ARG A 107 12.18 14.59 -7.45
CA ARG A 107 10.77 14.53 -7.04
C ARG A 107 10.46 13.41 -6.06
N ILE A 108 11.38 12.45 -5.89
CA ILE A 108 11.15 11.23 -5.13
C ILE A 108 12.23 11.07 -4.07
N GLU A 109 11.81 11.03 -2.82
CA GLU A 109 12.66 10.69 -1.69
C GLU A 109 12.45 9.22 -1.30
N PHE A 110 13.48 8.40 -1.45
CA PHE A 110 13.46 7.00 -1.03
C PHE A 110 13.98 6.84 0.39
N ARG A 111 13.24 6.15 1.25
CA ARG A 111 13.66 5.87 2.65
C ARG A 111 13.54 4.40 2.98
N ARG A 112 14.60 3.84 3.56
CA ARG A 112 14.55 2.50 4.13
C ARG A 112 13.86 2.51 5.47
N MET A 113 12.60 2.08 5.51
CA MET A 113 11.75 2.16 6.69
C MET A 113 10.69 1.06 6.69
N GLN A 114 10.27 0.66 7.88
CA GLN A 114 9.07 -0.14 8.09
C GLN A 114 7.83 0.76 8.20
N VAL A 115 6.67 0.23 7.80
CA VAL A 115 5.39 0.95 7.87
C VAL A 115 5.07 1.48 9.28
N TYR A 116 5.43 0.73 10.33
CA TYR A 116 5.16 1.14 11.72
C TYR A 116 5.96 2.37 12.15
N GLU A 117 7.10 2.64 11.52
CA GLU A 117 7.93 3.81 11.83
C GLU A 117 7.26 5.12 11.40
N LEU A 118 6.26 5.06 10.51
CA LEU A 118 5.42 6.21 10.15
C LEU A 118 4.72 6.81 11.38
N ALA A 119 4.49 6.04 12.46
CA ALA A 119 3.94 6.57 13.70
C ALA A 119 4.79 7.68 14.33
N ARG A 120 6.08 7.76 13.97
CA ARG A 120 7.02 8.79 14.45
C ARG A 120 7.16 9.98 13.51
N ILE A 121 6.58 9.90 12.31
CA ILE A 121 6.64 10.95 11.30
C ILE A 121 5.37 11.79 11.42
N ALA A 122 5.51 13.09 11.66
CA ALA A 122 4.36 13.99 11.71
C ALA A 122 3.84 14.34 10.30
N GLY A 123 2.58 14.75 10.24
CA GLY A 123 1.94 15.23 9.01
C GLY A 123 1.20 14.17 8.21
N THR A 124 0.49 14.65 7.20
CA THR A 124 -0.34 13.88 6.27
C THR A 124 0.12 14.10 4.84
N CYS A 125 -0.25 13.18 3.96
CA CYS A 125 -0.06 13.29 2.51
C CYS A 125 -1.42 13.41 1.82
N ASP A 126 -1.44 14.10 0.68
CA ASP A 126 -2.65 14.19 -0.15
C ASP A 126 -3.08 12.80 -0.65
N LEU A 127 -2.12 11.96 -1.04
CA LEU A 127 -2.35 10.57 -1.44
C LEU A 127 -1.40 9.63 -0.71
N VAL A 128 -1.95 8.54 -0.20
CA VAL A 128 -1.17 7.41 0.32
C VAL A 128 -1.46 6.18 -0.55
N LEU A 129 -0.40 5.55 -1.06
CA LEU A 129 -0.46 4.23 -1.64
C LEU A 129 -0.06 3.20 -0.59
N PHE A 130 -0.93 2.23 -0.34
CA PHE A 130 -0.68 1.08 0.52
C PHE A 130 -1.09 -0.18 -0.23
N LEU A 131 -0.29 -0.49 -1.26
CA LEU A 131 -0.61 -1.50 -2.27
C LEU A 131 0.32 -2.70 -2.10
N GLY A 132 -0.25 -3.89 -1.88
CA GLY A 132 0.54 -5.12 -1.88
C GLY A 132 1.35 -5.34 -0.61
N VAL A 133 0.98 -4.69 0.50
CA VAL A 133 1.77 -4.74 1.74
C VAL A 133 0.99 -5.34 2.91
N PHE A 134 -0.31 -5.05 3.04
CA PHE A 134 -1.09 -5.38 4.24
C PHE A 134 -1.02 -6.87 4.64
N TYR A 135 -1.16 -7.79 3.68
CA TYR A 135 -1.12 -9.24 3.93
C TYR A 135 0.27 -9.76 4.34
N HIS A 136 1.33 -9.00 4.09
CA HIS A 136 2.70 -9.32 4.51
C HIS A 136 3.00 -8.94 5.97
N LEU A 137 2.14 -8.13 6.59
CA LEU A 137 2.41 -7.54 7.89
C LEU A 137 1.97 -8.45 9.03
N ARG A 138 2.83 -8.60 10.03
CA ARG A 138 2.46 -9.36 11.24
C ARG A 138 1.33 -8.69 12.03
N TYR A 139 1.30 -7.35 12.06
CA TYR A 139 0.34 -6.52 12.79
C TYR A 139 -0.44 -5.60 11.82
N PRO A 140 -1.28 -6.16 10.93
CA PRO A 140 -1.82 -5.43 9.78
C PRO A 140 -2.82 -4.34 10.19
N LEU A 141 -3.63 -4.57 11.23
CA LEU A 141 -4.56 -3.56 11.76
C LEU A 141 -3.82 -2.37 12.37
N LEU A 142 -2.80 -2.63 13.20
CA LEU A 142 -1.94 -1.56 13.73
C LEU A 142 -1.28 -0.75 12.61
N ALA A 143 -0.82 -1.42 11.55
CA ALA A 143 -0.27 -0.72 10.40
C ALA A 143 -1.31 0.17 9.70
N LEU A 144 -2.53 -0.34 9.46
CA LEU A 144 -3.60 0.47 8.89
C LEU A 144 -3.94 1.67 9.80
N ASP A 145 -3.93 1.48 11.11
CA ASP A 145 -4.21 2.55 12.08
C ASP A 145 -3.19 3.68 11.98
N ILE A 146 -1.91 3.32 11.86
CA ILE A 146 -0.79 4.25 11.64
C ILE A 146 -0.90 4.91 10.26
N VAL A 147 -1.18 4.13 9.22
CA VAL A 147 -1.32 4.63 7.84
C VAL A 147 -2.47 5.63 7.75
N ARG A 148 -3.58 5.38 8.44
CA ARG A 148 -4.72 6.30 8.50
C ARG A 148 -4.31 7.69 8.99
N GLU A 149 -3.41 7.80 9.97
CA GLU A 149 -2.89 9.09 10.45
C GLU A 149 -2.15 9.89 9.36
N LYS A 150 -1.77 9.24 8.25
CA LYS A 150 -1.08 9.87 7.11
C LYS A 150 -2.00 10.23 5.96
N VAL A 151 -3.24 9.74 5.96
CA VAL A 151 -4.20 9.98 4.88
C VAL A 151 -4.85 11.36 5.04
N GLY A 152 -4.43 12.31 4.21
CA GLY A 152 -5.00 13.66 4.15
C GLY A 152 -6.23 13.75 3.22
N ARG A 153 -6.17 13.12 2.03
CA ARG A 153 -7.30 13.13 1.08
C ARG A 153 -7.65 11.74 0.57
N LEU A 154 -6.69 11.01 0.02
CA LEU A 154 -6.93 9.72 -0.63
C LEU A 154 -6.01 8.63 -0.09
N LEU A 155 -6.58 7.43 0.06
CA LEU A 155 -5.86 6.19 0.26
C LEU A 155 -6.18 5.24 -0.90
N ALA A 156 -5.17 4.82 -1.65
CA ALA A 156 -5.28 3.65 -2.51
C ALA A 156 -4.77 2.43 -1.73
N PHE A 157 -5.65 1.49 -1.46
CA PHE A 157 -5.39 0.30 -0.65
C PHE A 157 -5.52 -0.96 -1.51
N GLN A 158 -4.55 -1.86 -1.45
CA GLN A 158 -4.60 -3.16 -2.14
C GLN A 158 -3.99 -4.23 -1.24
N THR A 159 -4.67 -5.36 -1.14
CA THR A 159 -4.22 -6.53 -0.39
C THR A 159 -4.71 -7.80 -1.06
N LEU A 160 -3.95 -8.89 -0.95
CA LEU A 160 -4.43 -10.23 -1.30
C LEU A 160 -5.73 -10.53 -0.55
N THR A 161 -6.69 -11.15 -1.25
CA THR A 161 -8.00 -11.51 -0.69
C THR A 161 -8.36 -12.97 -0.91
N MET A 162 -9.28 -13.44 -0.07
CA MET A 162 -10.05 -14.65 -0.35
C MET A 162 -11.13 -14.34 -1.40
N PRO A 163 -11.59 -15.34 -2.16
CA PRO A 163 -12.84 -15.20 -2.89
C PRO A 163 -14.01 -14.86 -1.96
N GLY A 164 -14.99 -14.11 -2.45
CA GLY A 164 -16.22 -13.84 -1.71
C GLY A 164 -16.94 -12.60 -2.20
N PRO A 165 -18.15 -12.33 -1.67
CA PRO A 165 -18.89 -11.13 -2.01
C PRO A 165 -18.20 -9.88 -1.46
N GLU A 166 -18.27 -8.79 -2.24
CA GLU A 166 -17.75 -7.47 -1.85
C GLU A 166 -18.50 -6.86 -0.65
N GLN A 167 -19.76 -7.26 -0.44
CA GLN A 167 -20.60 -6.71 0.61
C GLN A 167 -21.17 -7.82 1.50
N GLY A 168 -20.84 -7.71 2.78
CA GLY A 168 -21.35 -8.55 3.86
C GLY A 168 -22.57 -7.94 4.53
N PRO A 169 -23.29 -8.70 5.38
CA PRO A 169 -24.32 -8.13 6.24
C PRO A 169 -23.70 -7.10 7.19
N GLU A 170 -24.36 -5.94 7.34
CA GLU A 170 -24.00 -4.96 8.36
C GLU A 170 -24.57 -5.40 9.72
N VAL A 171 -23.89 -6.34 10.37
CA VAL A 171 -24.25 -6.78 11.72
C VAL A 171 -23.57 -5.87 12.73
N ARG A 172 -24.36 -5.02 13.40
CA ARG A 172 -23.86 -4.02 14.36
C ARG A 172 -23.48 -4.62 15.71
N ASP A 173 -24.31 -5.52 16.22
CA ASP A 173 -24.10 -6.22 17.49
C ASP A 173 -24.57 -7.68 17.31
N LEU A 174 -23.63 -8.62 17.29
CA LEU A 174 -23.91 -10.05 17.16
C LEU A 174 -23.92 -10.70 18.54
N PRO A 175 -25.08 -11.17 19.03
CA PRO A 175 -25.13 -11.89 20.30
C PRO A 175 -24.28 -13.17 20.27
N PHE A 176 -23.58 -13.50 21.37
CA PHE A 176 -22.75 -14.71 21.45
C PHE A 176 -23.49 -16.02 21.12
N ALA A 177 -24.81 -16.06 21.34
CA ALA A 177 -25.66 -17.20 20.98
C ALA A 177 -25.80 -17.40 19.46
N GLN A 178 -25.60 -16.36 18.67
CA GLN A 178 -25.73 -16.34 17.21
C GLN A 178 -24.38 -16.41 16.49
N ARG A 179 -23.29 -16.79 17.18
CA ARG A 179 -21.93 -16.92 16.61
C ARG A 179 -21.80 -17.84 15.38
N GLY A 180 -22.83 -18.63 15.07
CA GLY A 180 -22.91 -19.36 13.80
C GLY A 180 -22.86 -18.43 12.58
N GLU A 181 -23.28 -17.17 12.70
CA GLU A 181 -23.21 -16.19 11.61
C GLU A 181 -21.77 -15.86 11.18
N LEU A 182 -20.78 -16.03 12.08
CA LEU A 182 -19.37 -15.76 11.81
C LEU A 182 -18.78 -16.62 10.68
N VAL A 183 -19.43 -17.75 10.34
CA VAL A 183 -18.96 -18.66 9.29
C VAL A 183 -19.59 -18.39 7.92
N SER A 184 -20.54 -17.45 7.83
CA SER A 184 -21.16 -17.02 6.57
C SER A 184 -20.10 -16.54 5.56
N GLU A 185 -20.33 -16.80 4.28
CA GLU A 185 -19.48 -16.30 3.19
C GLU A 185 -19.36 -14.78 3.19
N ALA A 186 -20.45 -14.12 3.59
CA ALA A 186 -20.57 -12.69 3.63
C ALA A 186 -19.98 -12.08 4.92
N TRP A 187 -19.68 -12.88 5.95
CA TRP A 187 -19.13 -12.35 7.20
C TRP A 187 -17.71 -11.77 7.02
N PRO A 188 -17.39 -10.59 7.56
CA PRO A 188 -16.03 -10.06 7.62
C PRO A 188 -15.05 -11.02 8.31
N ARG A 189 -14.17 -11.69 7.55
CA ARG A 189 -13.16 -12.61 8.09
C ARG A 189 -11.84 -12.57 7.34
N MET A 190 -10.80 -13.03 8.04
CA MET A 190 -9.43 -13.09 7.56
C MET A 190 -8.84 -14.46 7.84
N ALA A 191 -8.34 -15.13 6.81
CA ALA A 191 -7.62 -16.38 6.99
C ALA A 191 -6.20 -16.09 7.50
N PHE A 192 -5.74 -16.90 8.46
CA PHE A 192 -4.36 -16.92 8.91
C PHE A 192 -3.58 -17.98 8.15
N VAL A 193 -2.41 -17.63 7.64
CA VAL A 193 -1.50 -18.52 6.93
C VAL A 193 -0.32 -18.83 7.87
N GLU A 194 -0.19 -20.10 8.26
CA GLU A 194 0.81 -20.53 9.26
C GLU A 194 2.22 -20.69 8.68
N HIS A 195 2.33 -21.09 7.41
CA HIS A 195 3.61 -21.45 6.79
C HIS A 195 3.91 -20.55 5.59
N SER A 196 3.29 -20.83 4.44
CA SER A 196 3.53 -20.10 3.21
C SER A 196 2.35 -20.22 2.27
N MET A 197 2.14 -19.19 1.46
CA MET A 197 1.17 -19.18 0.36
C MET A 197 1.87 -18.70 -0.91
N ALA A 198 1.71 -19.44 -2.01
CA ALA A 198 2.38 -19.16 -3.29
C ALA A 198 3.92 -19.09 -3.19
N GLY A 199 4.53 -19.85 -2.27
CA GLY A 199 5.98 -19.87 -2.06
C GLY A 199 6.53 -18.70 -1.25
N ASP A 200 5.66 -17.81 -0.77
CA ASP A 200 6.03 -16.68 0.08
C ASP A 200 5.65 -16.97 1.55
N PRO A 201 6.61 -17.03 2.48
CA PRO A 201 6.35 -17.28 3.91
C PRO A 201 5.94 -16.01 4.66
N THR A 202 5.91 -14.86 4.00
CA THR A 202 5.53 -13.59 4.61
C THR A 202 4.04 -13.30 4.43
N ASN A 203 3.30 -14.08 3.65
CA ASN A 203 1.85 -14.03 3.57
C ASN A 203 1.24 -14.54 4.89
N TRP A 204 0.71 -13.66 5.73
CA TRP A 204 0.15 -14.02 7.03
C TRP A 204 -1.38 -13.99 7.05
N TRP A 205 -1.96 -13.03 6.34
CA TRP A 205 -3.34 -12.61 6.55
C TRP A 205 -4.06 -12.39 5.21
N VAL A 206 -5.14 -13.13 4.98
CA VAL A 206 -5.91 -13.06 3.74
C VAL A 206 -7.38 -12.73 4.05
N PRO A 207 -7.78 -11.44 4.05
CA PRO A 207 -9.17 -11.05 4.27
C PRO A 207 -10.08 -11.42 3.10
N ASN A 208 -11.37 -11.65 3.33
CA ASN A 208 -12.36 -11.51 2.25
C ASN A 208 -12.66 -10.02 1.98
N PRO A 209 -13.22 -9.66 0.82
CA PRO A 209 -13.57 -8.28 0.50
C PRO A 209 -14.42 -7.58 1.58
N SER A 210 -15.39 -8.30 2.15
CA SER A 210 -16.23 -7.80 3.25
C SER A 210 -15.41 -7.41 4.50
N CYS A 211 -14.35 -8.15 4.81
CA CYS A 211 -13.40 -7.82 5.89
C CYS A 211 -12.58 -6.58 5.57
N VAL A 212 -12.07 -6.47 4.33
CA VAL A 212 -11.31 -5.29 3.90
C VAL A 212 -12.13 -4.02 4.14
N GLU A 213 -13.36 -3.98 3.67
CA GLU A 213 -14.20 -2.78 3.82
C GLU A 213 -14.62 -2.54 5.27
N ALA A 214 -14.89 -3.60 6.05
CA ALA A 214 -15.19 -3.45 7.48
C ALA A 214 -14.01 -2.82 8.24
N VAL A 215 -12.80 -3.32 8.00
CA VAL A 215 -11.56 -2.80 8.61
C VAL A 215 -11.24 -1.38 8.16
N LEU A 216 -11.47 -1.03 6.89
CA LEU A 216 -11.33 0.35 6.42
C LEU A 216 -12.33 1.27 7.14
N ARG A 217 -13.60 0.83 7.25
CA ARG A 217 -14.62 1.58 7.98
C ARG A 217 -14.24 1.81 9.43
N THR A 218 -13.61 0.86 10.14
CA THR A 218 -13.21 1.08 11.54
C THR A 218 -12.20 2.22 11.72
N ARG A 219 -11.54 2.65 10.64
CA ARG A 219 -10.62 3.79 10.64
C ARG A 219 -11.15 5.00 9.90
N ALA A 220 -12.48 5.14 9.86
CA ALA A 220 -13.16 6.27 9.24
C ALA A 220 -12.65 6.50 7.81
N LEU A 221 -12.53 5.41 7.05
CA LEU A 221 -12.23 5.43 5.62
C LEU A 221 -13.46 4.94 4.88
N LYS A 222 -14.00 5.81 4.02
CA LYS A 222 -15.09 5.50 3.12
C LYS A 222 -14.50 5.04 1.78
N VAL A 223 -14.90 3.86 1.33
CA VAL A 223 -14.58 3.39 -0.02
C VAL A 223 -15.38 4.23 -1.02
N VAL A 224 -14.69 4.94 -1.90
CA VAL A 224 -15.28 5.78 -2.96
C VAL A 224 -15.22 5.12 -4.33
N ALA A 225 -14.31 4.16 -4.54
CA ALA A 225 -14.23 3.37 -5.77
C ALA A 225 -13.50 2.05 -5.58
N ARG A 226 -13.72 1.11 -6.52
CA ARG A 226 -13.03 -0.19 -6.65
C ARG A 226 -12.42 -0.30 -8.04
N PRO A 227 -11.25 0.33 -8.30
CA PRO A 227 -10.69 0.46 -9.65
C PRO A 227 -10.37 -0.88 -10.33
N GLY A 228 -10.11 -1.92 -9.56
CA GLY A 228 -9.73 -3.23 -10.09
C GLY A 228 -9.74 -4.29 -9.01
N THR A 229 -9.33 -5.49 -9.40
CA THR A 229 -9.31 -6.65 -8.51
C THR A 229 -8.40 -6.38 -7.30
N GLU A 230 -9.00 -6.47 -6.11
CA GLU A 230 -8.36 -6.27 -4.82
C GLU A 230 -7.86 -4.84 -4.56
N VAL A 231 -8.38 -3.84 -5.27
CA VAL A 231 -7.99 -2.43 -5.08
C VAL A 231 -9.19 -1.60 -4.63
N TRP A 232 -8.99 -0.83 -3.56
CA TRP A 232 -9.95 0.12 -3.04
C TRP A 232 -9.36 1.53 -3.04
N LEU A 233 -10.14 2.50 -3.49
CA LEU A 233 -9.84 3.92 -3.31
C LEU A 233 -10.74 4.46 -2.20
N CYS A 234 -10.14 5.10 -1.20
CA CYS A 234 -10.82 5.56 0.00
C CYS A 234 -10.55 7.03 0.30
N GLU A 235 -11.51 7.67 0.97
CA GLU A 235 -11.40 9.02 1.52
C GLU A 235 -11.60 8.99 3.05
N PRO A 236 -10.97 9.90 3.82
CA PRO A 236 -11.36 10.21 5.18
C PRO A 236 -12.85 10.50 5.32
N ASP A 237 -13.51 9.86 6.29
CA ASP A 237 -14.93 10.05 6.59
C ASP A 237 -15.11 10.58 8.03
N PRO A 238 -14.88 11.89 8.28
CA PRO A 238 -14.95 12.46 9.62
C PRO A 238 -16.35 12.42 10.24
N GLU A 239 -17.40 12.24 9.42
CA GLU A 239 -18.79 12.17 9.87
C GLU A 239 -19.27 10.73 10.11
N GLY A 240 -18.52 9.73 9.62
CA GLY A 240 -18.81 8.31 9.76
C GLY A 240 -18.96 7.86 11.21
N GLU A 241 -19.80 6.85 11.45
CA GLU A 241 -20.05 6.34 12.81
C GLU A 241 -18.77 5.88 13.53
N SER A 242 -17.80 5.33 12.79
CA SER A 242 -16.48 4.93 13.32
C SER A 242 -15.57 6.10 13.73
N SER A 243 -15.85 7.32 13.27
CA SER A 243 -15.17 8.54 13.75
C SER A 243 -15.59 8.93 15.16
N ARG A 244 -16.64 8.31 15.71
CA ARG A 244 -17.17 8.60 17.06
C ARG A 244 -16.47 7.82 18.18
N GLY A 245 -15.36 7.15 17.84
CA GLY A 245 -14.56 6.33 18.74
C GLY A 245 -15.07 4.90 18.80
N LEU A 246 -14.16 3.95 18.59
CA LEU A 246 -14.44 2.52 18.70
C LEU A 246 -13.84 1.90 19.97
N GLY A 247 -13.29 2.74 20.84
CA GLY A 247 -12.80 2.34 22.17
C GLY A 247 -11.42 1.67 22.16
N PHE A 248 -10.69 1.74 21.05
CA PHE A 248 -9.31 1.22 20.95
C PHE A 248 -8.25 2.34 20.95
N GLU A 249 -8.63 3.60 21.15
CA GLU A 249 -7.70 4.74 21.12
C GLU A 249 -6.61 4.63 22.19
N GLU A 250 -6.96 4.15 23.39
CA GLU A 250 -5.99 3.87 24.46
C GLU A 250 -5.06 2.70 24.10
N GLU A 251 -5.60 1.63 23.51
CA GLU A 251 -4.82 0.49 23.03
C GLU A 251 -3.84 0.91 21.94
N PHE A 252 -4.30 1.72 20.97
CA PHE A 252 -3.49 2.27 19.91
C PHE A 252 -2.38 3.18 20.45
N ALA A 253 -2.70 4.07 21.39
CA ALA A 253 -1.71 4.90 22.06
C ALA A 253 -0.65 4.05 22.78
N ALA A 254 -1.07 3.03 23.52
CA ALA A 254 -0.18 2.10 24.22
C ALA A 254 0.71 1.31 23.26
N ALA A 255 0.16 0.80 22.15
CA ALA A 255 0.90 0.08 21.12
C ALA A 255 2.01 0.93 20.48
N LEU A 256 1.80 2.26 20.43
CA LEU A 256 2.78 3.22 19.93
C LEU A 256 3.72 3.78 21.01
N GLY A 257 3.56 3.37 22.28
CA GLY A 257 4.30 3.93 23.41
C GLY A 257 3.99 5.42 23.67
N ARG A 258 2.79 5.88 23.27
CA ARG A 258 2.29 7.25 23.51
C ARG A 258 1.52 7.29 24.83
N ALA A 259 1.49 8.45 25.48
CA ALA A 259 0.63 8.65 26.65
C ALA A 259 -0.86 8.59 26.26
N ALA A 260 -1.70 8.04 27.14
CA ALA A 260 -3.14 8.00 26.91
C ALA A 260 -3.69 9.44 26.81
N PRO A 261 -4.56 9.74 25.84
CA PRO A 261 -5.20 11.04 25.75
C PRO A 261 -6.13 11.22 26.97
N GLY A 262 -5.68 11.97 27.98
CA GLY A 262 -6.48 12.30 29.17
C GLY A 262 -5.85 11.99 30.53
N GLY A 263 -4.65 11.40 30.59
CA GLY A 263 -3.93 11.17 31.86
C GLY A 263 -2.98 12.32 32.21
N GLY A 264 -3.50 13.40 32.78
CA GLY A 264 -2.76 14.47 33.46
C GLY A 264 -3.11 14.53 34.93
#